data_AF-A0A817D720-F1
#
_entry.id   AF-A0A817D720-F1
#
_cell.length_a   1.000
_cell.length_b   1.000
_cell.length_c   1.000
_cell.angle_alpha   90.00
_cell.angle_beta   90.00
_cell.angle_gamma   90.00
#
_symmetry.space_group_name_H-M   'P 1'
#
loop_
_entity.id
_entity.type
_entity.pdbx_description
1 polymer ?
#
loop_
_entity_poly.entity_id
_entity_poly.type
_entity_poly.pdbx_seq_one_letter_code
_entity_poly.pdbx_strand_id
1 'polypeptide(L)'
;MFDANHDGTIDFNEYLLAVAATSQGDLDDRLEVAFDICDTSDDGQINQKELATMISAAYDLLGETDRKGDNDPKKRATEIITKLDIGGDKKLNKYEFIAG
;
A
#
# COMPACT_ATOMS: atom_id res chain seq x y z
N MET A 1 -1.76 1.57 17.17
CA MET A 1 -0.77 0.50 17.02
C MET A 1 -0.93 0.00 15.60
N PHE A 2 -0.10 0.48 14.68
CA PHE A 2 -0.24 0.18 13.25
C PHE A 2 1.13 -0.16 12.67
N ASP A 3 2.18 0.49 13.17
CA ASP A 3 3.55 -0.03 13.19
C ASP A 3 3.61 -1.27 14.13
N ALA A 4 3.50 -2.46 13.54
CA ALA A 4 3.48 -3.76 14.22
C ALA A 4 4.90 -4.31 14.44
N ASN A 5 5.85 -3.90 13.61
CA ASN A 5 7.25 -4.29 13.68
C ASN A 5 8.11 -3.31 14.51
N HIS A 6 7.54 -2.15 14.91
CA HIS A 6 8.18 -1.08 15.67
C HIS A 6 9.45 -0.52 15.02
N ASP A 7 9.53 -0.55 13.69
CA ASP A 7 10.66 0.00 12.95
C ASP A 7 10.59 1.54 12.80
N GLY A 8 9.49 2.15 13.26
CA GLY A 8 9.26 3.59 13.20
C GLY A 8 8.72 4.05 11.85
N THR A 9 8.50 3.13 10.91
CA THR A 9 7.83 3.34 9.63
C THR A 9 6.69 2.34 9.48
N ILE A 10 5.63 2.70 8.76
CA ILE A 10 4.55 1.75 8.45
C ILE A 10 4.88 1.13 7.09
N ASP A 11 5.12 -0.17 7.08
CA ASP A 11 5.30 -0.90 5.85
C ASP A 11 3.95 -1.12 5.11
N PHE A 12 4.03 -1.50 3.84
CA PHE A 12 2.86 -1.70 3.00
C PHE A 12 1.88 -2.73 3.58
N ASN A 13 2.40 -3.81 4.18
CA ASN A 13 1.59 -4.86 4.79
C ASN A 13 0.93 -4.35 6.07
N GLU A 14 1.61 -3.54 6.87
CA GLU A 14 1.09 -2.91 8.08
C GLU A 14 0.00 -1.87 7.77
N TYR A 15 0.16 -1.12 6.68
CA TYR A 15 -0.88 -0.23 6.17
C TYR A 15 -2.10 -1.00 5.69
N LEU A 16 -1.89 -2.04 4.88
CA LEU A 16 -2.93 -2.95 4.45
C LEU A 16 -3.65 -3.55 5.65
N LEU A 17 -2.90 -3.95 6.67
CA LEU A 17 -3.44 -4.48 7.92
C LEU A 17 -4.23 -3.41 8.68
N ALA A 18 -3.81 -2.15 8.66
CA ALA A 18 -4.52 -1.04 9.29
C ALA A 18 -5.87 -0.77 8.61
N VAL A 19 -5.90 -0.74 7.28
CA VAL A 19 -7.11 -0.58 6.47
C VAL A 19 -8.01 -1.81 6.57
N ALA A 20 -7.42 -3.00 6.52
CA ALA A 20 -8.06 -4.29 6.76
C ALA A 20 -8.66 -4.38 8.16
N ALA A 21 -8.00 -3.82 9.18
CA ALA A 21 -8.48 -3.82 10.57
C ALA A 21 -9.70 -2.92 10.78
N THR A 22 -9.90 -1.91 9.93
CA THR A 22 -11.16 -1.15 9.88
C THR A 22 -12.32 -1.89 9.21
N SER A 23 -12.06 -3.06 8.59
CA SER A 23 -13.04 -3.94 7.95
C SER A 23 -13.28 -5.21 8.79
N GLN A 24 -14.55 -5.65 8.92
CA GLN A 24 -14.90 -6.93 9.53
C GLN A 24 -15.06 -7.99 8.43
N GLY A 25 -14.29 -9.10 8.48
CA GLY A 25 -14.37 -10.17 7.49
C GLY A 25 -13.14 -11.09 7.47
N ASP A 26 -13.11 -12.02 6.51
CA ASP A 26 -11.96 -12.90 6.26
C ASP A 26 -10.80 -12.13 5.61
N LEU A 27 -9.59 -12.72 5.59
CA LEU A 27 -8.38 -12.03 5.12
C LEU A 27 -8.54 -11.56 3.65
N ASP A 28 -9.11 -12.41 2.80
CA ASP A 28 -9.34 -12.10 1.38
C ASP A 28 -10.27 -10.90 1.18
N ASP A 29 -11.37 -10.81 1.94
CA ASP A 29 -12.30 -9.67 1.89
C ASP A 29 -11.62 -8.35 2.29
N ARG A 30 -10.68 -8.42 3.24
CA ARG A 30 -9.93 -7.25 3.69
C ARG A 30 -8.89 -6.79 2.67
N LEU A 31 -8.21 -7.74 2.03
CA LEU A 31 -7.28 -7.46 0.95
C LEU A 31 -8.01 -6.90 -0.26
N GLU A 32 -9.23 -7.38 -0.54
CA GLU A 32 -10.13 -6.81 -1.55
C GLU A 32 -10.45 -5.35 -1.28
N VAL A 33 -10.93 -5.04 -0.08
CA VAL A 33 -11.26 -3.66 0.28
C VAL A 33 -10.02 -2.76 0.24
N ALA A 34 -8.85 -3.26 0.68
CA ALA A 34 -7.61 -2.50 0.61
C ALA A 34 -7.15 -2.25 -0.83
N PHE A 35 -7.34 -3.22 -1.72
CA PHE A 35 -7.07 -3.07 -3.16
C PHE A 35 -7.98 -1.98 -3.75
N ASP A 36 -9.29 -2.05 -3.49
CA ASP A 36 -10.26 -1.08 -4.01
C ASP A 36 -10.01 0.35 -3.49
N ILE A 37 -9.52 0.50 -2.26
CA ILE A 37 -9.15 1.82 -1.71
C ILE A 37 -7.88 2.36 -2.42
N CYS A 38 -6.96 1.48 -2.81
CA CYS A 38 -5.75 1.87 -3.51
C CYS A 38 -6.01 2.17 -5.00
N ASP A 39 -6.86 1.40 -5.67
CA ASP A 39 -7.25 1.57 -7.07
C ASP A 39 -8.26 2.71 -7.22
N THR A 40 -7.81 3.95 -6.99
CA THR A 40 -8.63 5.14 -7.16
C THR A 40 -9.07 5.39 -8.62
N SER A 41 -8.40 4.76 -9.59
CA SER A 41 -8.76 4.88 -11.01
C SER A 41 -9.78 3.84 -11.49
N ASP A 42 -10.09 2.84 -10.66
CA ASP A 42 -11.01 1.73 -10.94
C ASP A 42 -10.59 0.97 -12.23
N ASP A 43 -9.28 0.92 -12.53
CA ASP A 43 -8.74 0.25 -13.72
C ASP A 43 -8.37 -1.22 -13.45
N GLY A 44 -8.57 -1.69 -12.21
CA GLY A 44 -8.24 -3.02 -11.73
C GLY A 44 -6.74 -3.22 -11.49
N GLN A 45 -5.94 -2.16 -11.51
CA GLN A 45 -4.49 -2.20 -11.38
C GLN A 45 -3.92 -1.01 -10.61
N ILE A 46 -3.24 -1.27 -9.50
CA ILE A 46 -2.60 -0.21 -8.73
C ILE A 46 -1.31 0.23 -9.42
N ASN A 47 -1.28 1.46 -9.88
CA ASN A 47 -0.08 2.06 -10.48
C ASN A 47 0.77 2.81 -9.44
N GLN A 48 1.99 3.15 -9.84
CA GLN A 48 2.95 3.87 -8.97
C GLN A 48 2.41 5.17 -8.38
N LYS A 49 1.58 5.92 -9.12
CA LYS A 49 1.05 7.20 -8.64
C LYS A 49 -0.01 6.97 -7.57
N GLU A 50 -0.89 6.00 -7.78
CA GLU A 50 -1.93 5.63 -6.82
C GLU A 50 -1.29 5.17 -5.52
N LEU A 51 -0.34 4.24 -5.62
CA LEU A 51 0.37 3.74 -4.44
C LEU A 51 1.16 4.85 -3.72
N ALA A 52 1.81 5.76 -4.46
CA ALA A 52 2.50 6.90 -3.86
C ALA A 52 1.54 7.89 -3.19
N THR A 53 0.34 8.07 -3.75
CA THR A 53 -0.70 8.95 -3.19
C THR A 53 -1.23 8.36 -1.89
N MET A 54 -1.45 7.04 -1.88
CA MET A 54 -1.85 6.29 -0.69
C MET A 54 -0.80 6.37 0.42
N ILE A 55 0.48 6.14 0.11
CA ILE A 55 1.58 6.26 1.08
C ILE A 55 1.66 7.70 1.62
N SER A 56 1.50 8.71 0.77
CA SER A 56 1.47 10.10 1.23
C SER A 56 0.30 10.38 2.16
N ALA A 57 -0.89 9.88 1.85
CA ALA A 57 -2.07 10.05 2.71
C ALA A 57 -1.91 9.33 4.06
N ALA A 58 -1.25 8.17 4.07
CA ALA A 58 -0.90 7.47 5.30
C ALA A 58 0.05 8.32 6.16
N TYR A 59 1.09 8.91 5.57
CA TYR A 59 1.97 9.83 6.27
C TYR A 59 1.22 11.05 6.83
N ASP A 60 0.29 11.63 6.07
CA ASP A 60 -0.57 12.71 6.55
C ASP A 60 -1.40 12.29 7.79
N LEU A 61 -1.96 11.07 7.78
CA LEU A 61 -2.75 10.54 8.90
C LEU A 61 -1.91 10.27 10.15
N LEU A 62 -0.68 9.80 9.97
CA LEU A 62 0.26 9.48 11.05
C LEU A 62 1.01 10.72 11.57
N GLY A 63 0.88 11.86 10.89
CA GLY A 63 1.65 13.06 11.19
C GLY A 63 3.13 12.95 10.78
N GLU A 64 3.46 12.02 9.89
CA GLU A 64 4.81 11.84 9.36
C GLU A 64 5.14 12.97 8.37
N THR A 65 6.18 13.72 8.70
CA THR A 65 6.61 14.90 7.94
C THR A 65 7.91 14.66 7.17
N ASP A 66 8.65 13.61 7.51
CA ASP A 66 9.83 13.21 6.76
C ASP A 66 9.43 12.39 5.53
N ARG A 67 9.30 13.08 4.40
CA ARG A 67 8.95 12.49 3.08
C ARG A 67 10.12 12.51 2.12
N LYS A 68 11.34 12.35 2.63
CA LYS A 68 12.58 12.45 1.84
C LYS A 68 13.37 11.15 1.89
N GLY A 69 14.27 10.99 0.92
CA GLY A 69 15.19 9.85 0.87
C GLY A 69 14.41 8.54 0.78
N ASP A 70 14.59 7.68 1.77
CA ASP A 70 13.92 6.37 1.85
C ASP A 70 12.45 6.49 2.24
N ASN A 71 12.01 7.61 2.83
CA ASN A 71 10.61 7.88 3.12
C ASN A 71 9.91 8.65 2.00
N ASP A 72 10.54 8.85 0.83
CA ASP A 72 9.84 9.44 -0.32
C ASP A 72 8.71 8.49 -0.79
N PRO A 73 7.44 8.95 -0.85
CA PRO A 73 6.31 8.11 -1.22
C PRO A 73 6.43 7.48 -2.61
N LYS A 74 7.06 8.17 -3.57
CA LYS A 74 7.25 7.63 -4.92
C LYS A 74 8.32 6.56 -4.91
N LYS A 75 9.41 6.76 -4.16
CA LYS A 75 10.46 5.76 -4.01
C LYS A 75 9.90 4.47 -3.38
N ARG A 76 9.20 4.60 -2.26
CA ARG A 76 8.51 3.47 -1.59
C ARG A 76 7.52 2.78 -2.53
N ALA A 77 6.69 3.54 -3.25
CA ALA A 77 5.75 2.96 -4.23
C ALA A 77 6.49 2.17 -5.32
N THR A 78 7.60 2.69 -5.82
CA THR A 78 8.43 2.00 -6.83
C THR A 78 8.98 0.70 -6.29
N GLU A 79 9.50 0.71 -5.07
CA GLU A 79 10.09 -0.48 -4.43
C GLU A 79 9.04 -1.56 -4.17
N ILE A 80 7.85 -1.18 -3.72
CA ILE A 80 6.73 -2.10 -3.48
C ILE A 80 6.29 -2.73 -4.81
N ILE A 81 6.04 -1.92 -5.84
CA ILE A 81 5.67 -2.43 -7.17
C ILE A 81 6.77 -3.34 -7.69
N THR A 82 8.04 -2.95 -7.62
CA THR A 82 9.14 -3.79 -8.13
C THR A 82 9.27 -5.12 -7.40
N LYS A 83 8.84 -5.21 -6.14
CA LYS A 83 8.85 -6.46 -5.36
C LYS A 83 7.66 -7.37 -5.67
N LEU A 84 6.50 -6.78 -5.94
CA LEU A 84 5.21 -7.48 -6.07
C LEU A 84 4.79 -7.71 -7.54
N ASP A 85 5.31 -6.91 -8.47
CA ASP A 85 5.03 -6.96 -9.91
C ASP A 85 5.72 -8.19 -10.51
N ILE A 86 4.97 -9.29 -10.59
CA ILE A 86 5.42 -10.55 -11.18
C ILE A 86 5.27 -10.48 -12.71
N GLY A 87 4.27 -9.75 -13.21
CA GLY A 87 3.97 -9.59 -14.63
C GLY A 87 4.94 -8.66 -15.38
N GLY A 88 5.66 -7.80 -14.67
CA GLY A 88 6.57 -6.80 -15.22
C GLY A 88 5.88 -5.62 -15.92
N ASP A 89 4.61 -5.36 -15.62
CA ASP A 89 3.82 -4.29 -16.24
C ASP A 89 3.92 -2.94 -15.50
N LYS A 90 4.69 -2.91 -14.39
CA LYS A 90 4.88 -1.78 -13.47
C LYS A 90 3.60 -1.33 -12.78
N LYS A 91 2.62 -2.22 -12.70
CA LYS A 91 1.40 -2.06 -11.93
C LYS A 91 1.20 -3.31 -11.10
N LEU A 92 0.30 -3.25 -10.14
CA LEU A 92 -0.09 -4.40 -9.34
C LEU A 92 -1.54 -4.71 -9.62
N ASN A 93 -1.79 -5.84 -10.26
CA ASN A 93 -3.14 -6.35 -10.33
C ASN A 93 -3.54 -6.98 -8.98
N LYS A 94 -4.83 -7.22 -8.81
CA LYS A 94 -5.39 -7.79 -7.58
C LYS A 94 -4.74 -9.11 -7.15
N TYR A 95 -4.38 -9.96 -8.12
CA TYR A 95 -3.72 -11.23 -7.80
C TYR A 95 -2.29 -11.01 -7.30
N GLU A 96 -1.52 -10.14 -7.95
CA GLU A 96 -0.15 -9.78 -7.53
C GLU A 96 -0.14 -9.10 -6.16
N PHE A 97 -1.14 -8.28 -5.89
CA PHE A 97 -1.32 -7.61 -4.61
C PHE A 97 -1.67 -8.58 -3.47
N ILE A 98 -2.53 -9.58 -3.73
CA ILE A 98 -2.94 -10.59 -2.73
C ILE A 98 -1.87 -11.66 -2.54
N ALA A 99 -1.12 -12.01 -3.60
CA ALA A 99 -0.07 -13.03 -3.56
C ALA A 99 1.25 -12.55 -2.91
N GLY A 100 1.33 -11.24 -2.61
CA GLY A 100 2.50 -10.52 -2.11
C GLY A 100 2.97 -10.83 -0.70
#